data_AF-A0A957FRJ1-F1
#
_entry.id   AF-A0A957FRJ1-F1
#
_cell.length_a   1.000
_cell.length_b   1.000
_cell.length_c   1.000
_cell.angle_alpha   90.00
_cell.angle_beta   90.00
_cell.angle_gamma   90.00
#
_symmetry.space_group_name_H-M   'P 1'
#
loop_
_entity.id
_entity.type
_entity.pdbx_description
1 polymer ?
#
loop_
_entity_poly.entity_id
_entity_poly.type
_entity_poly.pdbx_seq_one_letter_code
_entity_poly.pdbx_strand_id
1 'polypeptide(L)'
;MTHSYDFATFHSRLHFRGELVFSSAHRIGGERSNDVVGPNLPILRSVTGDPYVPGSSFKGAWRSYTEAVLRALQGQDGIIDRNLACQIVGKPRSRQQFTTPDDTCWTLDEVNALKEKWQQDTVESEYDSFDAEL
;
A
#
# COMPACT_ATOMS: atom_id res chain seq x y z
N MET A 1 9.72 -15.52 25.16
CA MET A 1 10.41 -15.94 23.93
C MET A 1 10.28 -14.83 22.91
N THR A 2 11.33 -14.01 22.76
CA THR A 2 11.40 -12.92 21.78
C THR A 2 11.68 -13.51 20.40
N HIS A 3 10.65 -13.65 19.57
CA HIS A 3 10.84 -14.00 18.16
C HIS A 3 11.40 -12.80 17.42
N SER A 4 12.72 -12.77 17.24
CA SER A 4 13.36 -11.91 16.24
C SER A 4 13.08 -12.51 14.87
N TYR A 5 12.14 -11.92 14.12
CA TYR A 5 11.91 -12.27 12.72
C TYR A 5 13.06 -11.73 11.87
N ASP A 6 13.92 -12.63 11.39
CA ASP A 6 14.96 -12.32 10.42
C ASP A 6 14.44 -12.60 9.00
N PHE A 7 14.60 -11.65 8.08
CA PHE A 7 14.19 -11.81 6.68
C PHE A 7 15.15 -12.73 5.89
N ALA A 8 16.31 -13.09 6.44
CA ALA A 8 17.25 -14.02 5.80
C ALA A 8 16.74 -15.48 5.79
N THR A 9 15.81 -15.82 6.68
CA THR A 9 15.28 -17.18 6.79
C THR A 9 13.80 -17.21 6.46
N PHE A 10 13.42 -18.02 5.47
CA PHE A 10 12.01 -18.27 5.18
C PHE A 10 11.42 -19.20 6.24
N HIS A 11 10.51 -18.68 7.08
CA HIS A 11 9.91 -19.44 8.17
C HIS A 11 8.60 -20.15 7.78
N SER A 12 7.72 -19.46 7.07
CA SER A 12 6.39 -19.98 6.73
C SER A 12 5.77 -19.17 5.60
N ARG A 13 4.83 -19.77 4.88
CA ARG A 13 3.99 -19.09 3.89
C ARG A 13 2.54 -19.54 4.05
N LEU A 14 1.68 -18.55 4.20
CA LEU A 14 0.24 -18.74 4.20
C LEU A 14 -0.30 -18.64 2.77
N HIS A 15 -1.06 -19.65 2.34
CA HIS A 15 -1.71 -19.68 1.04
C HIS A 15 -3.22 -19.51 1.19
N PHE A 16 -3.75 -18.39 0.74
CA PHE A 16 -5.19 -18.21 0.60
C PHE A 16 -5.64 -18.60 -0.81
N ARG A 17 -6.65 -19.47 -0.89
CA ARG A 17 -7.28 -19.90 -2.15
C ARG A 17 -8.80 -19.75 -2.02
N GLY A 18 -9.44 -19.36 -3.10
CA GLY A 18 -10.90 -19.23 -3.19
C GLY A 18 -11.32 -18.91 -4.61
N GLU A 19 -12.62 -18.93 -4.85
CA GLU A 19 -13.23 -18.56 -6.12
C GLU A 19 -13.85 -17.17 -6.02
N LEU A 20 -13.52 -16.30 -6.96
CA LEU A 20 -14.11 -14.96 -7.04
C LEU A 20 -15.31 -15.01 -7.98
N VAL A 21 -16.51 -14.97 -7.41
CA VAL A 21 -17.77 -14.95 -8.16
C VAL A 21 -18.32 -13.53 -8.17
N PHE A 22 -18.52 -12.96 -9.36
CA PHE A 22 -19.12 -11.64 -9.50
C PHE A 22 -20.64 -11.74 -9.52
N SER A 23 -21.29 -11.01 -8.60
CA SER A 23 -22.76 -10.88 -8.55
C SER A 23 -23.33 -9.96 -9.63
N SER A 24 -22.49 -9.15 -10.27
CA SER A 24 -22.83 -8.26 -11.37
C SER A 24 -21.72 -8.23 -12.41
N ALA A 25 -22.00 -7.70 -13.61
CA ALA A 25 -20.96 -7.47 -14.60
C ALA A 25 -19.87 -6.55 -14.02
N HIS A 26 -18.61 -6.94 -14.15
CA HIS A 26 -17.46 -6.17 -13.68
C HIS A 26 -16.52 -5.84 -14.84
N ARG A 27 -15.98 -4.62 -14.85
CA ARG A 27 -15.10 -4.10 -15.90
C ARG A 27 -13.75 -3.75 -15.29
N ILE A 28 -12.70 -4.40 -15.78
CA ILE A 28 -11.31 -4.00 -15.54
C ILE A 28 -10.77 -3.45 -16.86
N GLY A 29 -10.45 -2.16 -16.87
CA GLY A 29 -9.99 -1.47 -18.08
C GLY A 29 -8.72 -2.10 -18.63
N GLY A 30 -8.74 -2.43 -19.91
CA GLY A 30 -7.55 -2.81 -20.67
C GLY A 30 -6.91 -1.59 -21.34
N GLU A 31 -5.75 -1.81 -21.97
CA GLU A 31 -5.12 -0.83 -22.84
C GLU A 31 -6.06 -0.46 -24.00
N ARG A 32 -6.04 0.81 -24.41
CA ARG A 32 -6.84 1.28 -25.54
C ARG A 32 -6.28 0.67 -26.82
N SER A 33 -7.13 0.02 -27.61
CA SER A 33 -6.76 -0.36 -28.98
C SER A 33 -6.60 0.90 -29.81
N ASN A 34 -5.49 1.01 -30.56
CA ASN A 34 -5.31 2.04 -31.58
C ASN A 34 -6.11 1.76 -32.87
N ASP A 35 -6.91 0.69 -32.88
CA ASP A 35 -7.78 0.35 -33.99
C ASP A 35 -8.95 1.33 -34.13
N VAL A 36 -9.15 1.81 -35.35
CA VAL A 36 -10.21 2.74 -35.75
C VAL A 36 -11.62 2.14 -35.51
N VAL A 37 -11.73 0.81 -35.43
CA VAL A 37 -12.99 0.06 -35.24
C VAL A 37 -13.00 -0.73 -33.91
N GLY A 38 -12.08 -0.41 -32.99
CA GLY A 38 -11.99 -1.11 -31.70
C GLY A 38 -13.17 -0.82 -30.76
N PRO A 39 -13.45 -1.70 -29.78
CA PRO A 39 -14.45 -1.41 -28.76
C PRO A 39 -14.04 -0.18 -27.95
N ASN A 40 -14.95 0.79 -27.82
CA ASN A 40 -14.73 2.05 -27.08
C ASN A 40 -14.22 1.84 -25.63
N LEU A 41 -14.57 0.69 -25.05
CA LEU A 41 -14.33 0.35 -23.67
C LEU A 41 -13.76 -1.08 -23.61
N PRO A 42 -12.45 -1.28 -23.89
CA PRO A 42 -11.85 -2.61 -23.84
C PRO A 42 -11.73 -3.11 -22.40
N ILE A 43 -11.78 -4.44 -22.25
CA ILE A 43 -11.51 -5.14 -20.98
C ILE A 43 -10.17 -5.85 -21.07
N LEU A 44 -9.56 -6.06 -19.91
CA LEU A 44 -8.27 -6.71 -19.80
C LEU A 44 -8.40 -8.23 -20.03
N ARG A 45 -7.54 -8.78 -20.88
CA ARG A 45 -7.56 -10.18 -21.33
C ARG A 45 -6.19 -10.84 -21.21
N SER A 46 -6.19 -12.14 -20.97
CA SER A 46 -5.00 -12.99 -20.95
C SER A 46 -4.42 -13.12 -22.36
N VAL A 47 -3.22 -13.69 -22.46
CA VAL A 47 -2.61 -14.09 -23.74
C VAL A 47 -3.47 -15.08 -24.53
N THR A 48 -4.36 -15.81 -23.85
CA THR A 48 -5.35 -16.72 -24.45
C THR A 48 -6.63 -16.02 -24.91
N GLY A 49 -6.79 -14.72 -24.64
CA GLY A 49 -7.97 -13.93 -24.99
C GLY A 49 -9.07 -13.91 -23.91
N ASP A 50 -8.94 -14.72 -22.85
CA ASP A 50 -9.93 -14.79 -21.78
C ASP A 50 -9.86 -13.57 -20.84
N PRO A 51 -10.99 -13.05 -20.35
CA PRO A 51 -10.98 -12.00 -19.35
C PRO A 51 -10.35 -12.50 -18.04
N TYR A 52 -9.52 -11.67 -17.40
CA TYR A 52 -8.95 -12.01 -16.10
C TYR A 52 -8.87 -10.79 -15.17
N VAL A 53 -8.70 -11.06 -13.87
CA VAL A 53 -8.49 -10.04 -12.85
C VAL A 53 -6.99 -9.93 -12.54
N PRO A 54 -6.33 -8.80 -12.82
CA PRO A 54 -4.93 -8.60 -12.45
C PRO A 54 -4.73 -8.63 -10.94
N GLY A 55 -3.62 -9.25 -10.51
CA GLY A 55 -3.25 -9.31 -9.09
C GLY A 55 -3.05 -7.93 -8.46
N SER A 56 -2.57 -6.94 -9.23
CA SER A 56 -2.45 -5.55 -8.79
C SER A 56 -3.80 -4.89 -8.52
N SER A 57 -4.78 -5.07 -9.42
CA SER A 57 -6.13 -4.54 -9.26
C SER A 57 -6.83 -5.18 -8.05
N PHE A 58 -6.76 -6.51 -7.91
CA PHE A 58 -7.31 -7.22 -6.76
C PHE A 58 -6.65 -6.77 -5.45
N LYS A 59 -5.32 -6.74 -5.40
CA LYS A 59 -4.55 -6.27 -4.25
C LYS A 59 -4.95 -4.85 -3.86
N GLY A 60 -5.06 -3.95 -4.83
CA GLY A 60 -5.43 -2.55 -4.60
C GLY A 60 -6.83 -2.43 -3.99
N ALA A 61 -7.84 -3.04 -4.62
CA ALA A 61 -9.21 -3.02 -4.14
C ALA A 61 -9.34 -3.61 -2.73
N TRP A 62 -8.75 -4.79 -2.51
CA TRP A 62 -8.75 -5.46 -1.20
C TRP A 62 -8.08 -4.60 -0.13
N ARG A 63 -6.90 -4.06 -0.42
CA ARG A 63 -6.13 -3.21 0.49
C ARG A 63 -6.94 -1.99 0.87
N SER A 64 -7.43 -1.21 -0.10
CA SER A 64 -8.15 0.03 0.17
C SER A 64 -9.43 -0.20 0.97
N TYR A 65 -10.19 -1.26 0.66
CA TYR A 65 -11.38 -1.61 1.42
C TYR A 65 -11.03 -2.01 2.87
N THR A 66 -10.04 -2.90 3.04
CA THR A 66 -9.60 -3.37 4.36
C THR A 66 -9.08 -2.22 5.21
N GLU A 67 -8.24 -1.35 4.64
CA GLU A 67 -7.73 -0.16 5.33
C GLU A 67 -8.87 0.78 5.73
N ALA A 68 -9.87 0.99 4.87
CA ALA A 68 -11.02 1.83 5.21
C ALA A 68 -11.82 1.27 6.40
N VAL A 69 -12.10 -0.03 6.40
CA VAL A 69 -12.79 -0.71 7.51
C VAL A 69 -11.98 -0.61 8.80
N LEU A 70 -10.68 -0.92 8.74
CA LEU A 70 -9.81 -0.91 9.92
C LEU A 70 -9.67 0.51 10.50
N ARG A 71 -9.50 1.54 9.66
CA ARG A 71 -9.46 2.94 10.11
C ARG A 71 -10.78 3.39 10.75
N ALA A 72 -11.92 2.94 10.23
CA ALA A 72 -13.22 3.23 10.84
C ALA A 72 -13.34 2.63 12.25
N LEU A 73 -12.80 1.44 12.47
CA LEU A 73 -12.76 0.80 13.79
C LEU A 73 -11.82 1.51 14.76
N GLN A 74 -10.68 2.02 14.30
CA GLN A 74 -9.73 2.77 15.14
C GLN A 74 -10.35 4.02 15.79
N GLY A 75 -11.37 4.61 15.17
CA GLY A 75 -12.06 5.78 15.71
C GLY A 75 -13.10 5.47 16.79
N GLN A 76 -13.31 4.20 17.16
CA GLN A 76 -14.33 3.79 18.13
C GLN A 76 -13.79 3.74 19.58
N ASP A 77 -14.64 4.11 20.53
CA ASP A 77 -14.32 4.02 21.97
C ASP A 77 -13.98 2.58 22.38
N GLY A 78 -12.82 2.40 23.02
CA GLY A 78 -12.34 1.10 23.51
C GLY A 78 -11.31 0.40 22.62
N ILE A 79 -11.05 0.89 21.41
CA ILE A 79 -9.94 0.42 20.56
C ILE A 79 -8.69 1.24 20.89
N ILE A 80 -7.69 0.60 21.54
CA ILE A 80 -6.44 1.27 21.96
C ILE A 80 -5.38 1.22 20.86
N ASP A 81 -5.47 0.26 19.94
CA ASP A 81 -4.48 0.02 18.89
C ASP A 81 -4.59 1.05 17.74
N ARG A 82 -3.56 1.89 17.63
CA ARG A 82 -3.44 2.91 16.58
C ARG A 82 -2.83 2.40 15.27
N ASN A 83 -2.53 1.10 15.19
CA ASN A 83 -1.80 0.47 14.08
C ASN A 83 -2.60 -0.56 13.27
N LEU A 84 -3.94 -0.53 13.35
CA LEU A 84 -4.78 -1.45 12.57
C LEU A 84 -4.58 -1.30 11.05
N ALA A 85 -4.20 -0.12 10.55
CA ALA A 85 -3.98 0.14 9.12
C ALA A 85 -2.66 0.90 8.87
N CYS A 86 -1.53 0.21 9.07
CA CYS A 86 -0.18 0.75 8.85
C CYS A 86 0.45 0.29 7.51
N GLN A 87 1.46 1.03 7.04
CA GLN A 87 2.23 0.68 5.87
C GLN A 87 3.29 -0.37 6.23
N ILE A 88 3.28 -1.52 5.54
CA ILE A 88 4.18 -2.67 5.76
C ILE A 88 5.65 -2.36 5.35
N VAL A 89 5.99 -1.10 5.11
CA VAL A 89 7.38 -0.66 4.94
C VAL A 89 7.98 -0.55 6.35
N GLY A 90 9.09 -1.26 6.59
CA GLY A 90 9.76 -1.21 7.88
C GLY A 90 10.28 0.19 8.20
N LYS A 91 10.19 0.59 9.47
CA LYS A 91 10.83 1.81 9.97
C LYS A 91 12.36 1.66 9.85
N PRO A 92 13.10 2.68 9.38
CA PRO A 92 14.56 2.65 9.36
C PRO A 92 15.05 2.44 10.79
N ARG A 93 16.00 1.51 10.95
CA ARG A 93 16.55 1.15 12.25
C ARG A 93 17.21 2.36 12.92
N SER A 94 16.47 3.05 13.78
CA SER A 94 17.06 3.50 15.04
C SER A 94 17.64 2.26 15.70
N ARG A 95 18.87 2.34 16.21
CA ARG A 95 19.67 1.22 16.74
C ARG A 95 19.04 0.47 17.92
N GLN A 96 17.80 0.74 18.28
CA GLN A 96 17.10 0.15 19.40
C GLN A 96 16.18 -0.99 18.94
N GLN A 97 16.25 -2.08 19.70
CA GLN A 97 15.46 -3.28 19.51
C GLN A 97 13.97 -2.96 19.34
N PHE A 98 13.32 -3.77 18.51
CA PHE A 98 11.87 -3.88 18.40
C PHE A 98 11.31 -4.22 19.79
N THR A 99 10.98 -3.20 20.57
CA THR A 99 10.56 -3.37 21.98
C THR A 99 9.04 -3.38 22.09
N THR A 100 8.33 -2.87 21.08
CA THR A 100 6.87 -2.87 21.01
C THR A 100 6.37 -3.25 19.60
N PRO A 101 5.14 -3.81 19.47
CA PRO A 101 4.51 -4.07 18.17
C PRO A 101 4.38 -2.83 17.27
N ASP A 102 4.42 -1.64 17.86
CA ASP A 102 4.24 -0.35 17.19
C ASP A 102 5.44 0.10 16.34
N ASP A 103 6.57 -0.61 16.45
CA ASP A 103 7.80 -0.33 15.70
C ASP A 103 7.84 -1.03 14.33
N THR A 104 6.83 -1.85 13.99
CA THR A 104 6.85 -2.71 12.81
C THR A 104 6.64 -1.98 11.49
N CYS A 105 5.73 -1.02 11.50
CA CYS A 105 5.17 -0.44 10.31
C CYS A 105 4.83 1.02 10.55
N TRP A 106 4.88 1.84 9.49
CA TRP A 106 4.57 3.26 9.60
C TRP A 106 3.06 3.51 9.66
N THR A 107 2.61 4.29 10.64
CA THR A 107 1.23 4.78 10.69
C THR A 107 1.00 5.86 9.63
N LEU A 108 -0.27 6.17 9.35
CA LEU A 108 -0.57 7.26 8.41
C LEU A 108 -0.10 8.62 8.94
N ASP A 109 -0.27 8.86 10.24
CA ASP A 109 0.14 10.11 10.88
C ASP A 109 1.67 10.28 10.83
N GLU A 110 2.42 9.21 11.06
CA GLU A 110 3.88 9.23 10.92
C GLU A 110 4.32 9.46 9.47
N VAL A 111 3.65 8.85 8.49
CA VAL A 111 3.93 9.10 7.07
C VAL A 111 3.63 10.55 6.69
N ASN A 112 2.54 11.12 7.20
CA ASN A 112 2.19 12.52 6.94
C ASN A 112 3.22 13.47 7.57
N ALA A 113 3.59 13.25 8.83
CA ALA A 113 4.64 14.01 9.51
C ALA A 113 6.00 13.92 8.78
N LEU A 114 6.34 12.74 8.25
CA LEU A 114 7.52 12.59 7.39
C LEU A 114 7.39 13.43 6.12
N LYS A 115 6.28 13.33 5.38
CA LYS A 115 6.08 14.10 4.15
C LYS A 115 6.21 15.60 4.38
N GLU A 116 5.64 16.10 5.47
CA GLU A 116 5.76 17.51 5.87
C GLU A 116 7.24 17.90 6.13
N LYS A 117 7.98 17.05 6.86
CA LYS A 117 9.40 17.25 7.09
C LYS A 117 10.21 17.28 5.78
N TRP A 118 10.00 16.30 4.89
CA TRP A 118 10.69 16.26 3.59
C TRP A 118 10.38 17.48 2.72
N GLN A 119 9.14 18.01 2.77
CA GLN A 119 8.78 19.23 2.06
C GLN A 119 9.52 20.44 2.62
N GLN A 120 9.66 20.56 3.95
CA GLN A 120 10.43 21.63 4.59
C GLN A 120 11.92 21.55 4.23
N ASP A 121 12.53 20.37 4.33
CA ASP A 121 13.93 20.14 4.00
C ASP A 121 14.23 20.45 2.51
N THR A 122 13.28 20.19 1.60
CA THR A 122 13.43 20.49 0.17
C THR A 122 13.38 22.00 -0.08
N VAL A 123 12.48 22.72 0.61
CA VAL A 123 12.36 24.17 0.46
C VAL A 123 13.59 24.87 1.03
N GLU A 124 14.07 24.50 2.22
CA GLU A 124 15.31 25.07 2.79
C GLU A 124 16.53 24.81 1.89
N SER A 125 16.66 23.61 1.31
CA SER A 125 17.71 23.28 0.33
C SER A 125 17.66 24.12 -0.95
N GLU A 126 16.46 24.51 -1.40
CA GLU A 126 16.29 25.31 -2.61
C GLU A 126 16.69 26.76 -2.34
N TYR A 127 16.31 27.33 -1.18
CA TYR A 127 16.74 28.67 -0.76
C TYR A 127 18.26 28.77 -0.51
N ASP A 128 18.88 27.77 0.13
CA ASP A 128 20.35 27.74 0.35
C ASP A 128 21.14 27.66 -0.98
N SER A 129 20.53 27.11 -2.04
CA SER A 129 21.13 27.06 -3.38
C SER A 129 21.03 28.40 -4.14
N PHE A 130 20.01 29.21 -3.86
CA PHE A 130 19.85 30.55 -4.44
C PHE A 130 20.76 31.59 -3.78
N ASP A 131 21.06 31.46 -2.48
CA ASP A 131 21.98 32.36 -1.76
C ASP A 131 23.47 32.03 -1.97
N ALA A 132 23.79 30.90 -2.62
CA ALA A 132 25.16 30.53 -3.00
C ALA A 132 25.62 31.10 -4.36
N GLU A 133 24.73 31.77 -5.10
CA GLU A 133 25.02 32.40 -6.41
C GLU A 133 25.13 33.95 -6.37
N LEU A 134 25.16 34.56 -5.18
CA LEU A 134 25.42 36.00 -4.95
C LEU A 134 26.78 36.24 -4.28
#